data_AF-A0A958QMN6-F1
#
_entry.id   AF-A0A958QMN6-F1
#
_cell.length_a   1.000
_cell.length_b   1.000
_cell.length_c   1.000
_cell.angle_alpha   90.00
_cell.angle_beta   90.00
_cell.angle_gamma   90.00
#
_symmetry.space_group_name_H-M   'P 1'
#
loop_
_entity.id
_entity.type
_entity.pdbx_description
1 polymer ?
#
loop_
_entity_poly.entity_id
_entity_poly.type
_entity_poly.pdbx_seq_one_letter_code
_entity_poly.pdbx_strand_id
1 'polypeptide(L)'
;MAKLKNDLPEIYQDLLPEAFLQQNREEKLATCHDCYKAKSTSPQPHYNAKLKCCTYYPFIPNYLVGAILSDPVFSYAQNILKKLILERRYILPIGICAPADYQKLFRAKSESDFGNRADLLCPFYQLQNGGCSIWKFRGHECATFFCVSSTGLDGEKYWQGVRDYLHNVEMELSQSAMVQKGYTPQEINKNLEYIKRPDDDREATFELSALKWANLWLHHEDEIESYFKDCFRFVMTHKDELKKDL
;
A
#
# COMPACT_ATOMS: atom_id res chain seq x y z
N MET A 1 17.11 -22.71 -3.02
CA MET A 1 16.66 -21.88 -1.89
C MET A 1 15.82 -20.75 -2.47
N ALA A 2 14.62 -20.50 -1.95
CA ALA A 2 13.85 -19.33 -2.37
C ALA A 2 14.54 -18.07 -1.83
N LYS A 3 14.49 -17.02 -2.64
CA LYS A 3 15.12 -15.73 -2.36
C LYS A 3 14.02 -14.71 -2.09
N LEU A 4 14.34 -13.70 -1.27
CA LEU A 4 13.42 -12.61 -0.94
C LEU A 4 12.73 -11.98 -2.16
N LYS A 5 13.45 -11.87 -3.29
CA LYS A 5 12.91 -11.36 -4.56
C LYS A 5 11.66 -12.10 -5.08
N ASN A 6 11.42 -13.33 -4.64
CA ASN A 6 10.26 -14.13 -5.04
C ASN A 6 9.00 -13.79 -4.22
N ASP A 7 9.19 -13.29 -2.99
CA ASP A 7 8.09 -12.93 -2.09
C ASP A 7 7.66 -11.46 -2.28
N LEU A 8 8.59 -10.60 -2.71
CA LEU A 8 8.33 -9.19 -2.98
C LEU A 8 7.80 -8.95 -4.40
N PRO A 9 6.96 -7.92 -4.59
CA PRO A 9 6.59 -7.43 -5.91
C PRO A 9 7.81 -7.14 -6.81
N GLU A 10 7.67 -7.43 -8.10
CA GLU A 10 8.77 -7.38 -9.08
C GLU A 10 9.44 -6.01 -9.16
N ILE A 11 8.67 -4.92 -8.96
CA ILE A 11 9.21 -3.56 -8.97
C ILE A 11 10.31 -3.34 -7.91
N TYR A 12 10.27 -4.02 -6.77
CA TYR A 12 11.32 -3.89 -5.76
C TYR A 12 12.63 -4.53 -6.21
N GLN A 13 12.61 -5.46 -7.17
CA GLN A 13 13.84 -6.02 -7.72
C GLN A 13 14.66 -4.94 -8.44
N ASP A 14 13.97 -3.97 -9.02
CA ASP A 14 14.57 -2.82 -9.67
C ASP A 14 14.97 -1.70 -8.72
N LEU A 15 14.44 -1.67 -7.49
CA LEU A 15 14.62 -0.56 -6.55
C LEU A 15 15.54 -0.89 -5.37
N LEU A 16 15.70 -2.16 -5.03
CA LEU A 16 16.48 -2.58 -3.86
C LEU A 16 17.88 -3.07 -4.22
N PRO A 17 18.84 -3.02 -3.29
CA PRO A 17 20.17 -3.59 -3.49
C PRO A 17 20.12 -5.11 -3.72
N GLU A 18 20.95 -5.62 -4.64
CA GLU A 18 21.00 -7.05 -4.96
C GLU A 18 21.32 -7.91 -3.72
N ALA A 19 22.21 -7.44 -2.84
CA ALA A 19 22.56 -8.14 -1.60
C ALA A 19 21.35 -8.38 -0.69
N PHE A 20 20.39 -7.45 -0.68
CA PHE A 20 19.14 -7.57 0.06
C PHE A 20 18.22 -8.62 -0.58
N LEU A 21 18.06 -8.55 -1.90
CA LEU A 21 17.20 -9.46 -2.68
C LEU A 21 17.67 -10.92 -2.66
N GLN A 22 18.95 -11.15 -2.41
CA GLN A 22 19.59 -12.47 -2.37
C GLN A 22 19.46 -13.21 -1.03
N GLN A 23 18.84 -12.59 -0.02
CA GLN A 23 18.63 -13.23 1.28
C GLN A 23 17.74 -14.49 1.14
N ASN A 24 18.20 -15.61 1.72
CA ASN A 24 17.51 -16.89 1.67
C ASN A 24 16.46 -16.97 2.77
N ARG A 25 15.24 -16.51 2.46
CA ARG A 25 14.05 -16.68 3.28
C ARG A 25 12.91 -17.12 2.37
N GLU A 26 12.04 -17.97 2.90
CA GLU A 26 10.88 -18.48 2.20
C GLU A 26 9.72 -18.59 3.18
N GLU A 27 8.57 -18.04 2.81
CA GLU A 27 7.33 -18.21 3.56
C GLU A 27 6.38 -19.20 2.88
N LYS A 28 6.15 -20.33 3.53
CA LYS A 28 5.35 -21.46 3.02
C LYS A 28 3.95 -21.53 3.62
N LEU A 29 3.74 -20.92 4.78
CA LEU A 29 2.46 -21.01 5.52
C LEU A 29 1.49 -19.90 5.09
N ALA A 30 1.96 -18.68 4.90
CA ALA A 30 1.10 -17.51 4.65
C ALA A 30 0.94 -17.21 3.15
N THR A 31 0.50 -18.21 2.37
CA THR A 31 0.17 -17.99 0.94
C THR A 31 -1.26 -17.47 0.78
N CYS A 32 -1.46 -16.39 0.01
CA CYS A 32 -2.79 -15.80 -0.16
C CYS A 32 -3.75 -16.67 -1.00
N HIS A 33 -3.22 -17.50 -1.91
CA HIS A 33 -4.03 -18.43 -2.71
C HIS A 33 -4.51 -19.63 -1.88
N ASP A 34 -3.74 -20.03 -0.86
CA ASP A 34 -4.00 -21.14 0.03
C ASP A 34 -3.91 -20.65 1.48
N CYS A 35 -4.89 -19.82 1.86
CA CYS A 35 -4.89 -19.07 3.11
C CYS A 35 -4.94 -20.02 4.31
N TYR A 36 -3.80 -20.17 5.01
CA TYR A 36 -3.68 -21.00 6.20
C TYR A 36 -4.69 -20.62 7.30
N LYS A 37 -4.85 -19.33 7.61
CA LYS A 37 -5.79 -18.85 8.65
C LYS A 37 -7.27 -19.10 8.31
N ALA A 38 -7.62 -19.27 7.04
CA ALA A 38 -8.98 -19.64 6.62
C ALA A 38 -9.24 -21.16 6.70
N LYS A 39 -8.18 -21.97 6.63
CA LYS A 39 -8.27 -23.44 6.66
C LYS A 39 -7.91 -24.07 8.00
N SER A 40 -7.18 -23.35 8.84
CA SER A 40 -6.67 -23.85 10.12
C SER A 40 -7.82 -24.30 11.03
N THR A 41 -7.60 -25.38 11.78
CA THR A 41 -8.50 -25.90 12.84
C THR A 41 -8.02 -25.51 14.24
N SER A 42 -6.96 -24.69 14.33
CA SER A 42 -6.38 -24.22 15.60
C SER A 42 -7.34 -23.29 16.34
N PRO A 43 -7.37 -23.25 17.68
CA PRO A 43 -8.24 -22.38 18.49
C PRO A 43 -7.97 -20.86 18.37
N GLN A 44 -7.13 -20.42 17.44
CA GLN A 44 -6.86 -19.00 17.19
C GLN A 44 -7.94 -18.40 16.28
N PRO A 45 -8.10 -17.06 16.25
CA PRO A 45 -9.06 -16.42 15.37
C PRO A 45 -8.82 -16.84 13.91
N HIS A 46 -9.85 -17.46 13.34
CA HIS A 46 -9.88 -17.83 11.93
C HIS A 46 -10.21 -16.60 11.09
N TYR A 47 -9.76 -16.60 9.84
CA TYR A 47 -10.26 -15.62 8.86
C TYR A 47 -11.45 -16.21 8.12
N ASN A 48 -12.40 -15.35 7.77
CA ASN A 48 -13.45 -15.69 6.84
C ASN A 48 -12.79 -16.08 5.51
N ALA A 49 -13.11 -17.28 4.99
CA ALA A 49 -12.48 -17.82 3.79
C ALA A 49 -12.65 -16.95 2.54
N LYS A 50 -13.72 -16.15 2.48
CA LYS A 50 -13.96 -15.19 1.38
C LYS A 50 -13.18 -13.89 1.54
N LEU A 51 -12.89 -13.46 2.77
CA LEU A 51 -12.25 -12.16 3.04
C LEU A 51 -10.73 -12.27 3.25
N LYS A 52 -10.25 -13.36 3.88
CA LYS A 52 -8.84 -13.60 4.21
C LYS A 52 -8.26 -12.42 5.02
N CYS A 53 -6.95 -12.17 4.95
CA CYS A 53 -6.34 -10.98 5.54
C CYS A 53 -6.64 -9.67 4.77
N CYS A 54 -7.41 -9.71 3.68
CA CYS A 54 -7.70 -8.54 2.83
C CYS A 54 -8.76 -7.60 3.42
N THR A 55 -8.81 -7.49 4.75
CA THR A 55 -9.65 -6.54 5.50
C THR A 55 -8.82 -5.37 6.04
N TYR A 56 -7.87 -4.94 5.22
CA TYR A 56 -6.93 -3.85 5.48
C TYR A 56 -6.86 -2.95 4.24
N TYR A 57 -6.82 -1.63 4.47
CA TYR A 57 -6.63 -0.64 3.42
C TYR A 57 -5.16 -0.22 3.42
N PRO A 58 -4.34 -0.69 2.46
CA PRO A 58 -2.91 -0.39 2.45
C PRO A 58 -2.62 1.02 1.98
N PHE A 59 -1.52 1.59 2.48
CA PHE A 59 -0.90 2.73 1.81
C PHE A 59 -0.31 2.28 0.47
N ILE A 60 -0.44 3.12 -0.56
CA ILE A 60 0.17 2.88 -1.88
C ILE A 60 0.87 4.17 -2.31
N PRO A 61 2.21 4.21 -2.39
CA PRO A 61 2.94 5.42 -2.75
C PRO A 61 2.65 5.84 -4.20
N ASN A 62 2.76 7.14 -4.46
CA ASN A 62 2.41 7.76 -5.74
C ASN A 62 2.97 7.07 -6.99
N TYR A 63 4.21 6.58 -6.96
CA TYR A 63 4.84 5.91 -8.09
C TYR A 63 4.26 4.50 -8.33
N LEU A 64 3.80 3.78 -7.29
CA LEU A 64 3.09 2.51 -7.46
C LEU A 64 1.68 2.75 -8.02
N VAL A 65 1.02 3.82 -7.61
CA VAL A 65 -0.25 4.27 -8.22
C VAL A 65 -0.01 4.57 -9.71
N GLY A 66 1.08 5.24 -10.05
CA GLY A 66 1.49 5.51 -11.42
C GLY A 66 1.74 4.25 -12.24
N ALA A 67 2.38 3.24 -11.65
CA ALA A 67 2.59 1.94 -12.29
C ALA A 67 1.25 1.26 -12.62
N ILE A 68 0.32 1.23 -11.67
CA ILE A 68 -1.04 0.67 -11.86
C ILE A 68 -1.79 1.42 -12.96
N LEU A 69 -1.72 2.75 -13.00
CA LEU A 69 -2.38 3.57 -14.02
C LEU A 69 -1.73 3.46 -15.41
N SER A 70 -0.48 3.01 -15.49
CA SER A 70 0.26 2.89 -16.75
C SER A 70 0.02 1.56 -17.47
N ASP A 71 -0.40 0.51 -16.76
CA ASP A 71 -0.58 -0.83 -17.32
C ASP A 71 -2.09 -1.21 -17.41
N PRO A 72 -2.66 -1.35 -18.63
CA PRO A 72 -4.08 -1.64 -18.82
C PRO A 72 -4.54 -3.00 -18.27
N VAL A 73 -3.62 -3.92 -17.96
CA VAL A 73 -3.93 -5.20 -17.29
C VAL A 73 -4.59 -4.95 -15.92
N PHE A 74 -4.36 -3.80 -15.31
CA PHE A 74 -4.88 -3.42 -14.00
C PHE A 74 -6.22 -2.66 -14.05
N SER A 75 -7.02 -2.84 -15.11
CA SER A 75 -8.28 -2.10 -15.33
C SER A 75 -9.23 -2.05 -14.11
N TYR A 76 -9.35 -3.12 -13.33
CA TYR A 76 -10.13 -3.13 -12.10
C TYR A 76 -9.61 -2.12 -11.07
N ALA A 77 -8.30 -2.15 -10.80
CA ALA A 77 -7.67 -1.20 -9.89
C ALA A 77 -7.75 0.23 -10.45
N GLN A 78 -7.54 0.42 -11.75
CA GLN A 78 -7.66 1.74 -12.39
C GLN A 78 -9.07 2.34 -12.22
N ASN A 79 -10.13 1.54 -12.32
CA ASN A 79 -11.49 2.01 -12.09
C ASN A 79 -11.71 2.46 -10.64
N ILE A 80 -11.11 1.77 -9.66
CA ILE A 80 -11.12 2.18 -8.27
C ILE A 80 -10.38 3.51 -8.11
N LEU A 81 -9.16 3.62 -8.67
CA LEU A 81 -8.36 4.84 -8.59
C LEU A 81 -9.12 6.05 -9.17
N LYS A 82 -9.72 5.91 -10.34
CA LYS A 82 -10.55 6.95 -10.97
C LYS A 82 -11.72 7.37 -10.09
N LYS A 83 -12.37 6.40 -9.44
CA LYS A 83 -13.43 6.67 -8.47
C LYS A 83 -12.91 7.45 -7.26
N LEU A 84 -11.77 7.05 -6.69
CA LEU A 84 -11.16 7.78 -5.56
C LEU A 84 -10.80 9.22 -5.93
N ILE A 85 -10.32 9.46 -7.17
CA ILE A 85 -10.01 10.80 -7.68
C ILE A 85 -11.29 11.64 -7.77
N LEU A 86 -12.32 11.10 -8.42
CA LEU A 86 -13.60 11.79 -8.59
C LEU A 86 -14.26 12.14 -7.24
N GLU A 87 -14.17 11.24 -6.27
CA GLU A 87 -14.75 11.38 -4.93
C GLU A 87 -13.83 12.10 -3.94
N ARG A 88 -12.64 12.56 -4.37
CA ARG A 88 -11.62 13.18 -3.50
C ARG A 88 -11.32 12.36 -2.25
N ARG A 89 -11.30 11.04 -2.40
CA ARG A 89 -11.33 10.07 -1.30
C ARG A 89 -9.93 9.62 -0.93
N TYR A 90 -9.17 10.53 -0.32
CA TYR A 90 -7.84 10.27 0.27
C TYR A 90 -6.81 9.66 -0.70
N ILE A 91 -6.98 9.98 -1.99
CA ILE A 91 -5.94 9.88 -3.01
C ILE A 91 -5.19 11.21 -3.04
N LEU A 92 -3.95 11.18 -2.57
CA LEU A 92 -3.13 12.34 -2.30
C LEU A 92 -1.91 12.35 -3.23
N PRO A 93 -1.24 13.50 -3.41
CA PRO A 93 0.03 13.58 -4.14
C PRO A 93 1.10 12.59 -3.66
N ILE A 94 1.16 12.29 -2.36
CA ILE A 94 2.11 11.30 -1.81
C ILE A 94 1.69 9.85 -2.11
N GLY A 95 0.41 9.61 -2.40
CA GLY A 95 -0.12 8.26 -2.60
C GLY A 95 -1.54 8.11 -2.07
N ILE A 96 -1.98 6.87 -1.96
CA ILE A 96 -3.31 6.52 -1.46
C ILE A 96 -3.19 6.12 -0.01
N CYS A 97 -4.02 6.70 0.84
CA CYS A 97 -4.17 6.27 2.23
C CYS A 97 -5.63 5.91 2.53
N ALA A 98 -5.82 5.18 3.62
CA ALA A 98 -7.15 4.81 4.06
C ALA A 98 -8.00 6.07 4.36
N PRO A 99 -9.24 6.17 3.87
CA PRO A 99 -10.14 7.26 4.23
C PRO A 99 -10.43 7.34 5.74
N ALA A 100 -10.75 8.52 6.26
CA ALA A 100 -10.90 8.74 7.71
C ALA A 100 -11.98 7.86 8.36
N ASP A 101 -13.09 7.61 7.67
CA ASP A 101 -14.15 6.69 8.11
C ASP A 101 -13.61 5.25 8.25
N TYR A 102 -12.82 4.79 7.27
CA TYR A 102 -12.16 3.49 7.34
C TYR A 102 -11.18 3.44 8.52
N GLN A 103 -10.35 4.46 8.70
CA GLN A 103 -9.36 4.50 9.79
C GLN A 103 -10.05 4.42 11.16
N LYS A 104 -11.17 5.14 11.35
CA LYS A 104 -11.98 5.07 12.58
C LYS A 104 -12.53 3.66 12.82
N LEU A 105 -13.14 3.05 11.81
CA LEU A 105 -13.67 1.68 11.90
C LEU A 105 -12.55 0.67 12.18
N PHE A 106 -11.42 0.79 11.50
CA PHE A 106 -10.30 -0.12 11.63
C PHE A 106 -9.60 0.00 13.00
N ARG A 107 -9.62 1.16 13.64
CA ARG A 107 -9.09 1.35 15.01
C ARG A 107 -10.03 0.83 16.09
N ALA A 108 -11.34 0.97 15.88
CA ALA A 108 -12.36 0.52 16.84
C ALA A 108 -12.56 -1.01 16.82
N LYS A 109 -11.96 -1.74 15.87
CA LYS A 109 -12.11 -3.19 15.73
C LYS A 109 -11.40 -3.95 16.86
N SER A 110 -11.95 -5.11 17.20
CA SER A 110 -11.26 -6.11 18.03
C SER A 110 -10.24 -6.90 17.20
N GLU A 111 -9.33 -7.64 17.83
CA GLU A 111 -8.40 -8.52 17.09
C GLU A 111 -9.14 -9.58 16.26
N SER A 112 -10.26 -10.12 16.77
CA SER A 112 -11.09 -11.10 16.07
C SER A 112 -11.80 -10.55 14.84
N ASP A 113 -11.93 -9.22 14.72
CA ASP A 113 -12.57 -8.60 13.56
C ASP A 113 -11.67 -8.65 12.31
N PHE A 114 -10.35 -8.67 12.50
CA PHE A 114 -9.40 -8.72 11.39
C PHE A 114 -9.55 -10.04 10.63
N GLY A 115 -9.82 -9.91 9.33
CA GLY A 115 -10.11 -11.00 8.41
C GLY A 115 -11.53 -11.53 8.46
N ASN A 116 -12.42 -10.92 9.25
CA ASN A 116 -13.80 -11.38 9.44
C ASN A 116 -14.87 -10.33 9.12
N ARG A 117 -14.49 -9.05 9.07
CA ARG A 117 -15.40 -7.93 8.80
C ARG A 117 -15.40 -7.50 7.33
N ALA A 118 -16.54 -7.70 6.66
CA ALA A 118 -16.70 -7.35 5.24
C ALA A 118 -16.72 -5.84 4.98
N ASP A 119 -17.08 -5.02 5.97
CA ASP A 119 -17.04 -3.56 5.90
C ASP A 119 -15.61 -2.99 6.00
N LEU A 120 -14.63 -3.81 6.37
CA LEU A 120 -13.20 -3.48 6.35
C LEU A 120 -12.48 -3.99 5.09
N LEU A 121 -13.21 -4.57 4.13
CA LEU A 121 -12.63 -5.17 2.93
C LEU A 121 -11.82 -4.14 2.12
N CYS A 122 -10.60 -4.52 1.74
CA CYS A 122 -9.74 -3.73 0.88
C CYS A 122 -10.45 -3.43 -0.44
N PRO A 123 -10.47 -2.18 -0.93
CA PRO A 123 -11.14 -1.87 -2.19
C PRO A 123 -10.52 -2.60 -3.38
N PHE A 124 -9.22 -2.93 -3.31
CA PHE A 124 -8.51 -3.64 -4.37
C PHE A 124 -8.70 -5.17 -4.34
N TYR A 125 -9.42 -5.71 -3.37
CA TYR A 125 -9.71 -7.14 -3.28
C TYR A 125 -10.94 -7.50 -4.11
N GLN A 126 -10.77 -8.45 -5.02
CA GLN A 126 -11.81 -8.92 -5.92
C GLN A 126 -12.55 -10.10 -5.29
N LEU A 127 -13.63 -9.81 -4.57
CA LEU A 127 -14.39 -10.81 -3.81
C LEU A 127 -14.85 -12.01 -4.66
N GLN A 128 -15.18 -11.78 -5.94
CA GLN A 128 -15.69 -12.82 -6.83
C GLN A 128 -14.66 -13.90 -7.20
N ASN A 129 -13.38 -13.51 -7.35
CA ASN A 129 -12.30 -14.43 -7.76
C ASN A 129 -11.29 -14.69 -6.62
N GLY A 130 -11.41 -13.99 -5.49
CA GLY A 130 -10.55 -14.13 -4.31
C GLY A 130 -9.13 -13.58 -4.49
N GLY A 131 -8.91 -12.69 -5.46
CA GLY A 131 -7.62 -12.13 -5.85
C GLY A 131 -7.41 -10.66 -5.47
N CYS A 132 -6.15 -10.23 -5.44
CA CYS A 132 -5.77 -8.83 -5.24
C CYS A 132 -5.48 -8.19 -6.60
N SER A 133 -6.26 -7.17 -6.98
CA SER A 133 -6.11 -6.50 -8.27
C SER A 133 -4.81 -5.71 -8.40
N ILE A 134 -4.16 -5.36 -7.29
CA ILE A 134 -2.88 -4.65 -7.26
C ILE A 134 -1.72 -5.55 -6.84
N TRP A 135 -1.85 -6.87 -6.93
CA TRP A 135 -0.87 -7.82 -6.36
C TRP A 135 0.58 -7.50 -6.75
N LYS A 136 0.84 -7.15 -8.03
CA LYS A 136 2.19 -6.81 -8.51
C LYS A 136 2.73 -5.44 -8.08
N PHE A 137 1.89 -4.60 -7.48
CA PHE A 137 2.22 -3.23 -7.05
C PHE A 137 1.69 -2.95 -5.64
N ARG A 138 1.56 -4.00 -4.81
CA ARG A 138 1.19 -3.86 -3.41
C ARG A 138 2.34 -3.19 -2.65
N GLY A 139 2.00 -2.25 -1.76
CA GLY A 139 2.98 -1.57 -0.90
C GLY A 139 3.55 -2.48 0.18
N HIS A 140 4.46 -1.92 0.96
CA HIS A 140 5.28 -2.62 1.94
C HIS A 140 4.46 -3.45 2.93
N GLU A 141 3.32 -2.97 3.45
CA GLU A 141 2.55 -3.73 4.45
C GLU A 141 2.02 -5.03 3.85
N CYS A 142 1.33 -4.98 2.71
CA CYS A 142 0.80 -6.17 2.07
C CYS A 142 1.90 -7.05 1.44
N ALA A 143 3.04 -6.48 1.06
CA ALA A 143 4.18 -7.22 0.53
C ALA A 143 4.88 -8.06 1.60
N THR A 144 4.80 -7.66 2.87
CA THR A 144 5.56 -8.24 3.98
C THR A 144 4.69 -8.82 5.10
N PHE A 145 3.36 -8.71 4.98
CA PHE A 145 2.43 -9.26 5.96
C PHE A 145 2.26 -10.78 5.76
N PHE A 146 2.80 -11.55 6.70
CA PHE A 146 2.59 -12.99 6.78
C PHE A 146 1.78 -13.31 8.03
N CYS A 147 0.56 -13.83 7.84
CA CYS A 147 -0.38 -14.08 8.95
C CYS A 147 0.07 -15.19 9.91
N VAL A 148 0.99 -16.05 9.45
CA VAL A 148 1.74 -17.03 10.21
C VAL A 148 3.09 -17.17 9.54
N SER A 149 4.19 -16.95 10.26
CA SER A 149 5.52 -17.21 9.71
C SER A 149 5.90 -18.68 9.80
N SER A 150 6.56 -19.17 8.75
CA SER A 150 7.13 -20.52 8.62
C SER A 150 8.26 -20.78 9.61
N THR A 151 8.82 -19.74 10.22
CA THR A 151 9.86 -19.82 11.24
C THR A 151 9.41 -19.25 12.60
N GLY A 152 8.09 -19.07 12.77
CA GLY A 152 7.52 -18.53 14.00
C GLY A 152 7.98 -17.10 14.30
N LEU A 153 8.26 -16.82 15.58
CA LEU A 153 8.60 -15.48 16.06
C LEU A 153 9.82 -14.84 15.37
N ASP A 154 10.80 -15.65 14.98
CA ASP A 154 12.00 -15.13 14.30
C ASP A 154 11.68 -14.60 12.91
N GLY A 155 10.79 -15.29 12.18
CA GLY A 155 10.33 -14.83 10.88
C GLY A 155 9.40 -13.63 11.00
N GLU A 156 8.53 -13.58 12.01
CA GLU A 156 7.71 -12.40 12.29
C GLU A 156 8.58 -11.15 12.52
N LYS A 157 9.62 -11.25 13.36
CA LYS A 157 10.58 -10.16 13.59
C LYS A 157 11.35 -9.78 12.32
N TYR A 158 11.78 -10.77 11.55
CA TYR A 158 12.47 -10.53 10.29
C TYR A 158 11.60 -9.75 9.31
N TRP A 159 10.36 -10.19 9.07
CA TRP A 159 9.45 -9.53 8.15
C TRP A 159 8.99 -8.16 8.64
N GLN A 160 8.91 -7.95 9.95
CA GLN A 160 8.79 -6.61 10.52
C GLN A 160 9.97 -5.71 10.13
N GLY A 161 11.21 -6.19 10.24
CA GLY A 161 12.38 -5.44 9.79
C GLY A 161 12.36 -5.13 8.28
N VAL A 162 11.96 -6.10 7.45
CA VAL A 162 11.79 -5.90 5.99
C VAL A 162 10.69 -4.88 5.71
N ARG A 163 9.55 -4.97 6.40
CA ARG A 163 8.44 -4.01 6.29
C ARG A 163 8.91 -2.59 6.60
N ASP A 164 9.61 -2.41 7.71
CA ASP A 164 10.06 -1.09 8.17
C ASP A 164 11.12 -0.51 7.22
N TYR A 165 11.99 -1.36 6.64
CA TYR A 165 12.92 -0.94 5.58
C TYR A 165 12.17 -0.51 4.30
N LEU A 166 11.25 -1.34 3.80
CA LEU A 166 10.47 -1.01 2.60
C LEU A 166 9.60 0.22 2.79
N HIS A 167 9.04 0.43 3.99
CA HIS A 167 8.34 1.65 4.34
C HIS A 167 9.21 2.88 4.07
N ASN A 168 10.44 2.89 4.60
CA ASN A 168 11.34 4.01 4.43
C ASN A 168 11.71 4.23 2.95
N VAL A 169 12.00 3.15 2.21
CA VAL A 169 12.28 3.20 0.77
C VAL A 169 11.10 3.82 0.02
N GLU A 170 9.88 3.34 0.25
CA GLU A 170 8.67 3.83 -0.41
C GLU A 170 8.41 5.30 -0.12
N MET A 171 8.59 5.72 1.15
CA MET A 171 8.39 7.09 1.57
C MET A 171 9.45 8.02 0.95
N GLU A 172 10.70 7.60 0.87
CA GLU A 172 11.78 8.41 0.27
C GLU A 172 11.55 8.59 -1.23
N LEU A 173 11.26 7.50 -1.95
CA LEU A 173 10.97 7.55 -3.39
C LEU A 173 9.72 8.38 -3.70
N SER A 174 8.68 8.24 -2.87
CA SER A 174 7.45 9.01 -3.02
C SER A 174 7.68 10.50 -2.82
N GLN A 175 8.41 10.89 -1.77
CA GLN A 175 8.73 12.28 -1.49
C GLN A 175 9.67 12.87 -2.55
N SER A 176 10.66 12.11 -3.02
CA SER A 176 11.55 12.52 -4.12
C SER A 176 10.76 12.82 -5.39
N ALA A 177 9.77 11.98 -5.73
CA ALA A 177 8.88 12.25 -6.86
C ALA A 177 8.02 13.52 -6.64
N MET A 178 7.56 13.79 -5.42
CA MET A 178 6.85 15.03 -5.10
C MET A 178 7.74 16.26 -5.28
N VAL A 179 8.99 16.22 -4.80
CA VAL A 179 9.97 17.31 -4.97
C VAL A 179 10.17 17.60 -6.45
N GLN A 180 10.33 16.56 -7.28
CA GLN A 180 10.46 16.71 -8.74
C GLN A 180 9.21 17.34 -9.38
N LYS A 181 8.02 17.13 -8.80
CA LYS A 181 6.78 17.76 -9.24
C LYS A 181 6.57 19.16 -8.63
N GLY A 182 7.57 19.72 -7.95
CA GLY A 182 7.56 21.09 -7.45
C GLY A 182 6.99 21.27 -6.05
N TYR A 183 6.80 20.18 -5.29
CA TYR A 183 6.36 20.27 -3.90
C TYR A 183 7.50 20.67 -2.97
N THR A 184 7.22 21.60 -2.07
CA THR A 184 8.10 21.99 -0.98
C THR A 184 8.04 20.99 0.18
N PRO A 185 9.06 20.96 1.07
CA PRO A 185 9.02 20.14 2.29
C PRO A 185 7.79 20.42 3.17
N GLN A 186 7.31 21.66 3.24
CA GLN A 186 6.09 21.99 3.99
C GLN A 186 4.84 21.36 3.37
N GLU A 187 4.73 21.32 2.04
CA GLU A 187 3.59 20.72 1.34
C GLU A 187 3.63 19.18 1.40
N ILE A 188 4.82 18.59 1.35
CA ILE A 188 5.02 17.16 1.61
C ILE A 188 4.58 16.82 3.04
N ASN A 189 4.98 17.62 4.04
CA ASN A 189 4.57 17.40 5.43
C ASN A 189 3.05 17.44 5.61
N LYS A 190 2.33 18.34 4.92
CA LYS A 190 0.86 18.34 4.93
C LYS A 190 0.28 17.01 4.45
N ASN A 191 0.87 16.38 3.43
CA ASN A 191 0.44 15.06 2.96
C ASN A 191 0.71 13.96 4.00
N LEU A 192 1.88 14.00 4.66
CA LEU A 192 2.26 13.04 5.70
C LEU A 192 1.34 13.09 6.91
N GLU A 193 0.77 14.26 7.23
CA GLU A 193 -0.21 14.41 8.32
C GLU A 193 -1.44 13.53 8.10
N TYR A 194 -1.94 13.40 6.87
CA TYR A 194 -3.09 12.55 6.53
C TYR A 194 -2.78 11.05 6.64
N ILE A 195 -1.51 10.66 6.49
CA ILE A 195 -1.07 9.26 6.70
C ILE A 195 -0.95 8.96 8.19
N LYS A 196 -0.33 9.88 8.97
CA LYS A 196 0.02 9.66 10.38
C LYS A 196 -1.17 9.87 11.32
N ARG A 197 -2.09 10.77 10.98
CA ARG A 197 -3.22 11.18 11.80
C ARG A 197 -4.50 11.12 10.96
N PRO A 198 -5.44 10.20 11.22
CA PRO A 198 -6.82 10.54 10.94
C PRO A 198 -7.16 11.73 11.83
N ASP A 199 -7.90 12.67 11.28
CA ASP A 199 -8.49 13.79 12.02
C ASP A 199 -9.10 13.26 13.33
N ASP A 200 -8.39 13.42 14.45
CA ASP A 200 -8.85 12.95 15.77
C ASP A 200 -10.04 13.78 16.26
N ASP A 201 -10.46 14.85 15.55
CA ASP A 201 -11.53 15.70 16.07
C ASP A 201 -12.40 16.53 15.12
N ARG A 202 -12.23 16.57 13.78
CA ARG A 202 -13.14 17.40 12.95
C ARG A 202 -13.48 16.76 11.62
N GLU A 203 -14.65 16.11 11.66
CA GLU A 203 -15.38 15.54 10.52
C GLU A 203 -14.68 14.35 9.87
N ALA A 204 -15.04 13.14 10.30
CA ALA A 204 -14.79 11.91 9.56
C ALA A 204 -15.64 11.92 8.27
N THR A 205 -15.35 12.84 7.37
CA THR A 205 -15.98 12.91 6.06
C THR A 205 -15.36 11.86 5.16
N PHE A 206 -16.22 11.28 4.32
CA PHE A 206 -15.82 10.34 3.28
C PHE A 206 -14.90 10.99 2.23
N GLU A 207 -14.98 12.31 2.10
CA GLU A 207 -14.40 13.12 1.03
C GLU A 207 -13.58 14.25 1.62
N LEU A 208 -12.49 14.65 0.95
CA LEU A 208 -11.80 15.89 1.26
C LEU A 208 -12.61 17.08 0.74
N SER A 209 -12.74 18.13 1.56
CA SER A 209 -13.37 19.38 1.12
C SER A 209 -12.61 19.97 -0.08
N ALA A 210 -13.30 20.72 -0.94
CA ALA A 210 -12.67 21.35 -2.11
C ALA A 210 -11.43 22.18 -1.74
N LEU A 211 -11.47 22.89 -0.60
CA LEU A 211 -10.33 23.65 -0.09
C LEU A 211 -9.17 22.76 0.35
N LYS A 212 -9.43 21.67 1.09
CA LYS A 212 -8.38 20.70 1.49
C LYS A 212 -7.76 20.06 0.25
N TRP A 213 -8.59 19.67 -0.71
CA TRP A 213 -8.18 19.07 -1.98
C TRP A 213 -7.25 20.00 -2.77
N ALA A 214 -7.66 21.24 -3.02
CA ALA A 214 -6.86 22.21 -3.75
C ALA A 214 -5.54 22.53 -3.06
N ASN A 215 -5.54 22.64 -1.72
CA ASN A 215 -4.33 22.88 -0.95
C ASN A 215 -3.33 21.70 -0.96
N LEU A 216 -3.80 20.48 -1.24
CA LEU A 216 -2.95 19.31 -1.36
C LEU A 216 -2.45 19.14 -2.78
N TRP A 217 -3.32 19.24 -3.78
CA TRP A 217 -2.99 19.00 -5.18
C TRP A 217 -2.36 20.18 -5.91
N LEU A 218 -2.48 21.39 -5.37
CA LEU A 218 -1.88 22.62 -5.88
C LEU A 218 -2.19 22.80 -7.38
N HIS A 219 -1.17 22.77 -8.24
CA HIS A 219 -1.31 22.98 -9.68
C HIS A 219 -1.62 21.69 -10.47
N HIS A 220 -1.83 20.56 -9.80
CA HIS A 220 -2.00 19.25 -10.43
C HIS A 220 -3.42 18.70 -10.37
N GLU A 221 -4.41 19.47 -9.90
CA GLU A 221 -5.80 19.03 -9.73
C GLU A 221 -6.44 18.47 -11.01
N ASP A 222 -6.10 19.06 -12.16
CA ASP A 222 -6.68 18.69 -13.46
C ASP A 222 -5.89 17.56 -14.18
N GLU A 223 -4.77 17.11 -13.61
CA GLU A 223 -3.86 16.16 -14.25
C GLU A 223 -3.42 15.01 -13.34
N ILE A 224 -4.25 14.64 -12.36
CA ILE A 224 -3.91 13.67 -11.31
C ILE A 224 -3.42 12.32 -11.84
N GLU A 225 -4.06 11.76 -12.86
CA GLU A 225 -3.59 10.50 -13.45
C GLU A 225 -2.21 10.66 -14.09
N SER A 226 -1.97 11.76 -14.81
CA SER A 226 -0.68 12.07 -15.42
C SER A 226 0.39 12.32 -14.37
N TYR A 227 0.06 13.03 -13.28
CA TYR A 227 0.93 13.24 -12.14
C TYR A 227 1.48 11.93 -11.59
N PHE A 228 0.62 10.94 -11.33
CA PHE A 228 1.06 9.64 -10.82
C PHE A 228 1.93 8.88 -11.83
N LYS A 229 1.54 8.88 -13.11
CA LYS A 229 2.34 8.24 -14.17
C LYS A 229 3.73 8.88 -14.31
N ASP A 230 3.82 10.20 -14.14
CA ASP A 230 5.09 10.92 -14.12
C ASP A 230 5.93 10.56 -12.89
N CYS A 231 5.32 10.41 -11.71
CA CYS A 231 6.02 9.93 -10.51
C CYS A 231 6.64 8.55 -10.75
N PHE A 232 5.87 7.63 -11.36
CA PHE A 232 6.39 6.32 -11.76
C PHE A 232 7.55 6.43 -12.75
N ARG A 233 7.40 7.23 -13.81
CA ARG A 233 8.46 7.44 -14.80
C ARG A 233 9.72 8.03 -14.15
N PHE A 234 9.58 9.00 -13.26
CA PHE A 234 10.69 9.62 -12.55
C PHE A 234 11.48 8.59 -11.73
N VAL A 235 10.79 7.81 -10.88
CA VAL A 235 11.43 6.78 -10.04
C VAL A 235 12.15 5.75 -10.89
N MET A 236 11.52 5.26 -11.96
CA MET A 236 12.13 4.24 -12.81
C MET A 236 13.32 4.74 -13.63
N THR A 237 13.29 6.01 -14.07
CA THR A 237 14.41 6.63 -14.80
C THR A 237 15.61 6.88 -13.90
N HIS A 238 15.40 7.26 -12.63
CA HIS A 238 16.47 7.65 -11.70
C HIS A 238 16.76 6.57 -10.64
N LYS A 239 16.27 5.34 -10.83
CA LYS A 239 16.37 4.25 -9.84
C LYS A 239 17.80 4.00 -9.37
N ASP A 240 18.80 4.12 -10.25
CA ASP A 240 20.20 3.86 -9.90
C ASP A 240 20.86 5.01 -9.12
N GLU A 241 20.34 6.23 -9.26
CA GLU A 241 20.76 7.38 -8.44
C GLU A 241 20.11 7.29 -7.07
N LEU A 242 18.78 7.10 -7.03
CA LEU A 242 18.00 6.99 -5.80
C LEU A 242 18.46 5.81 -4.93
N LYS A 243 18.91 4.71 -5.54
CA LYS A 243 19.50 3.57 -4.83
C LYS A 243 20.75 3.88 -4.02
N LYS A 244 21.51 4.92 -4.36
CA LYS A 244 22.74 5.26 -3.63
C LYS A 244 22.43 5.87 -2.26
N ASP A 245 21.23 6.41 -2.12
CA ASP A 245 20.74 7.05 -0.90
C ASP A 245 19.90 6.08 -0.02
N LEU A 246 19.71 4.82 -0.47
CA LEU A 246 18.97 3.74 0.20
C LEU A 246 19.87 2.67 0.83
#